data_AF-A0A933WYX0-F1
#
_entry.id   AF-A0A933WYX0-F1
#
_cell.length_a   1.000
_cell.length_b   1.000
_cell.length_c   1.000
_cell.angle_alpha   90.00
_cell.angle_beta   90.00
_cell.angle_gamma   90.00
#
_symmetry.space_group_name_H-M   'P 1'
#
loop_
_entity.id
_entity.type
_entity.pdbx_description
1 polymer ?
#
loop_
_entity_poly.entity_id
_entity_poly.type
_entity_poly.pdbx_seq_one_letter_code
_entity_poly.pdbx_strand_id
1 'polypeptide(L)' 'MATGQIKRLARDRGFGFIRPDGESEDIFFHTSAVQGGIFDSLQEGQTVEFEKGADDRDPRKSRALNVRVAG' A
#
# COMPACT_ATOMS: atom_id res chain seq x y z
N MET A 1 -12.06 4.93 -2.36
CA MET A 1 -10.67 5.13 -1.92
C MET A 1 -10.62 4.93 -0.42
N ALA A 2 -9.58 4.27 0.08
CA ALA A 2 -9.33 4.02 1.50
C ALA A 2 -8.06 4.76 1.94
N THR A 3 -7.98 5.07 3.22
CA THR A 3 -6.80 5.69 3.86
C THR A 3 -6.14 4.69 4.80
N GLY A 4 -4.87 4.91 5.09
CA GLY A 4 -4.15 4.14 6.09
C GLY A 4 -2.71 4.59 6.23
N GLN A 5 -1.98 3.94 7.12
CA GLN A 5 -0.56 4.23 7.36
C GLN A 5 0.33 3.12 6.84
N ILE A 6 1.46 3.48 6.23
CA ILE A 6 2.48 2.51 5.85
C ILE A 6 3.02 1.85 7.12
N LYS A 7 2.76 0.56 7.28
CA LYS A 7 3.26 -0.20 8.42
C LYS A 7 4.69 -0.68 8.20
N ARG A 8 5.02 -1.05 6.96
CA ARG A 8 6.34 -1.62 6.63
C ARG A 8 6.71 -1.40 5.18
N LEU A 9 7.99 -1.12 4.92
CA LEU A 9 8.57 -1.07 3.58
C LEU A 9 9.71 -2.08 3.45
N ALA A 10 9.61 -2.99 2.48
CA ALA A 10 10.67 -3.90 2.10
C ALA A 10 11.31 -3.42 0.78
N ARG A 11 12.17 -2.40 0.88
CA ARG A 11 12.77 -1.74 -0.29
C ARG A 11 13.51 -2.71 -1.21
N ASP A 12 14.32 -3.58 -0.63
CA ASP A 12 15.09 -4.60 -1.37
C ASP A 12 14.20 -5.58 -2.15
N ARG A 13 12.92 -5.71 -1.75
CA ARG A 13 11.95 -6.62 -2.40
C ARG A 13 10.85 -5.87 -3.17
N GLY A 14 10.88 -4.53 -3.20
CA GLY A 14 9.93 -3.72 -3.96
C GLY A 14 8.47 -3.81 -3.49
N PHE A 15 8.22 -4.02 -2.20
CA PHE A 15 6.85 -4.06 -1.67
C PHE A 15 6.72 -3.47 -0.27
N GLY A 16 5.48 -3.23 0.16
CA GLY A 16 5.17 -2.82 1.52
C GLY A 16 3.81 -3.30 2.01
N PHE A 17 3.48 -2.89 3.22
CA PHE A 17 2.19 -3.14 3.86
C PHE A 17 1.61 -1.83 4.40
N ILE A 18 0.32 -1.63 4.20
CA ILE A 18 -0.45 -0.52 4.75
C ILE A 18 -1.38 -1.09 5.81
N ARG A 19 -1.49 -0.41 6.95
CA ARG A 19 -2.56 -0.63 7.92
C ARG A 19 -3.72 0.31 7.54
N PRO A 20 -4.84 -0.21 6.99
CA PRO A 20 -5.99 0.61 6.65
C PRO A 20 -6.64 1.19 7.90
N ASP A 21 -7.22 2.38 7.78
CA ASP A 21 -8.00 2.96 8.87
C ASP A 21 -9.31 2.19 9.07
N GLY A 22 -9.60 1.79 10.31
CA GLY A 22 -10.82 1.05 10.65
C GLY A 22 -10.77 -0.45 10.36
N GLU A 23 -9.62 -0.99 9.94
CA GLU A 23 -9.46 -2.42 9.67
C GLU A 23 -8.29 -3.03 10.47
N SER A 24 -8.46 -4.30 10.83
CA SER A 24 -7.46 -5.06 11.58
C SER A 24 -6.41 -5.72 10.68
N GLU A 25 -6.76 -5.99 9.42
CA GLU A 25 -5.89 -6.68 8.48
C GLU A 25 -5.03 -5.70 7.68
N ASP A 26 -3.71 -5.94 7.68
CA ASP A 26 -2.80 -5.17 6.83
C ASP A 26 -3.02 -5.53 5.36
N ILE A 27 -2.95 -4.53 4.49
CA ILE A 27 -3.05 -4.72 3.04
C ILE A 27 -1.67 -4.62 2.38
N PHE A 28 -1.39 -5.57 1.49
CA PHE A 28 -0.17 -5.62 0.72
C PHE A 28 -0.19 -4.62 -0.44
N PHE A 29 0.96 -4.02 -0.77
CA PHE A 29 1.16 -3.30 -2.03
C PHE A 29 2.53 -3.56 -2.62
N HIS A 30 2.61 -3.61 -3.95
CA HIS A 30 3.85 -3.67 -4.71
C HIS A 30 4.29 -2.26 -5.13
N THR A 31 5.57 -2.03 -5.39
CA THR A 31 6.09 -0.75 -5.88
C THR A 31 5.39 -0.29 -7.16
N SER A 32 4.91 -1.21 -8.00
CA SER A 32 4.15 -0.89 -9.22
C SER A 32 2.77 -0.29 -8.96
N ALA A 33 2.23 -0.42 -7.73
CA ALA A 33 0.99 0.22 -7.32
C ALA A 33 1.20 1.67 -6.84
N VAL A 34 2.45 2.08 -6.60
CA VAL A 34 2.76 3.43 -6.11
C VAL A 34 2.79 4.40 -7.29
N GLN A 35 1.97 5.44 -7.18
CA GLN A 35 1.85 6.46 -8.21
C GLN A 35 3.08 7.38 -8.24
N GLY A 36 3.49 7.79 -9.43
CA GLY A 36 4.61 8.73 -9.61
C GLY A 36 6.01 8.17 -9.34
N GLY A 37 6.16 6.85 -9.13
CA GLY A 37 7.47 6.23 -8.91
C GLY A 37 8.14 6.63 -7.60
N ILE A 38 7.36 7.11 -6.63
CA ILE A 38 7.88 7.68 -5.38
C ILE A 38 8.11 6.64 -4.27
N PHE A 39 8.07 5.33 -4.57
CA PHE A 39 8.19 4.26 -3.57
C PHE A 39 9.42 4.43 -2.67
N ASP A 40 10.54 4.84 -3.25
CA ASP A 40 11.78 5.06 -2.51
C ASP A 40 11.73 6.23 -1.52
N SER A 41 10.81 7.18 -1.71
CA SER A 41 10.59 8.32 -0.80
C SER A 41 9.54 8.05 0.28
N LEU A 42 8.76 6.97 0.16
CA LEU A 42 7.75 6.62 1.16
C LEU A 42 8.40 6.29 2.51
N GLN A 43 7.69 6.55 3.61
CA GLN A 43 8.18 6.31 4.97
C GLN A 43 7.21 5.44 5.77
N GLU A 44 7.73 4.63 6.70
CA GLU A 44 6.89 3.92 7.67
C GLU A 44 6.21 4.94 8.60
N GLY A 45 4.94 4.72 8.91
CA GLY A 45 4.07 5.67 9.62
C GLY A 45 3.43 6.73 8.70
N GLN A 46 3.84 6.84 7.44
CA GLN A 46 3.27 7.83 6.51
C GLN A 46 1.83 7.49 6.14
N THR A 47 0.95 8.49 6.22
CA THR A 47 -0.43 8.38 5.77
C THR A 47 -0.50 8.37 4.24
N VAL A 48 -1.23 7.40 3.71
CA VAL A 48 -1.43 7.19 2.29
C VAL A 48 -2.90 6.96 1.97
N GLU A 49 -3.26 7.30 0.74
CA GLU A 49 -4.52 6.91 0.13
C GLU A 49 -4.28 5.83 -0.91
N PHE A 50 -5.22 4.90 -1.01
CA PHE A 50 -5.15 3.78 -1.94
C PHE A 50 -6.54 3.26 -2.31
N GLU A 51 -6.58 2.39 -3.31
CA GLU A 51 -7.75 1.63 -3.70
C GLU A 51 -7.53 0.16 -3.37
N LYS A 52 -8.58 -0.53 -2.94
CA LYS A 52 -8.52 -1.98 -2.73
C LYS A 52 -8.93 -2.69 -4.01
N GLY A 53 -8.09 -3.60 -4.47
CA GLY A 53 -8.39 -4.49 -5.59
C GLY A 53 -8.04 -5.93 -5.25
N ALA A 54 -8.50 -6.86 -6.09
CA ALA A 54 -8.08 -8.25 -6.01
C ALA A 54 -6.57 -8.37 -6.29
N ASP A 55 -5.91 -9.26 -5.58
CA ASP A 55 -4.52 -9.62 -5.87
C ASP A 55 -4.43 -10.41 -7.17
N ASP A 56 -3.43 -10.07 -7.98
CA ASP A 56 -3.18 -10.64 -9.31
C ASP A 56 -2.70 -12.10 -9.26
N ARG A 57 -2.11 -12.52 -8.13
CA ARG A 57 -1.63 -13.89 -7.91
C ARG A 57 -2.65 -14.75 -7.18
N ASP A 58 -3.44 -14.15 -6.30
CA ASP A 58 -4.49 -14.84 -5.54
C ASP A 58 -5.76 -13.97 -5.44
N PRO A 59 -6.79 -14.21 -6.26
CA PRO A 59 -8.00 -13.38 -6.29
C PRO A 59 -8.83 -13.44 -4.99
N ARG A 60 -8.50 -14.35 -4.06
CA ARG A 60 -9.12 -14.39 -2.72
C ARG A 60 -8.52 -13.36 -1.77
N LYS A 61 -7.38 -12.75 -2.13
CA LYS A 61 -6.70 -11.72 -1.35
C LYS A 61 -6.92 -10.36 -1.96
N SER A 62 -6.86 -9.34 -1.10
CA SER A 62 -6.89 -7.95 -1.52
C SER A 62 -5.48 -7.36 -1.51
N ARG A 63 -5.21 -6.45 -2.45
CA ARG A 63 -4.01 -5.62 -2.51
C ARG A 63 -4.39 -4.15 -2.67
N ALA A 64 -3.51 -3.27 -2.24
CA ALA A 64 -3.63 -1.85 -2.47
C ALA A 64 -3.12 -1.49 -3.88
N LEU A 65 -3.88 -0.64 -4.55
CA LEU A 65 -3.68 -0.08 -5.88
C LEU A 65 -3.66 1.44 -5.78
N ASN A 66 -3.05 2.10 -6.75
CA ASN A 66 -3.04 3.56 -6.85
C ASN A 66 -2.57 4.26 -5.56
N VAL A 67 -1.56 3.68 -4.90
CA VAL A 67 -1.03 4.18 -3.62
C VAL A 67 -0.37 5.53 -3.83
N ARG A 68 -0.79 6.52 -3.05
CA ARG A 68 -0.25 7.89 -3.05
C ARG A 68 -0.21 8.45 -1.63
N VAL A 69 0.70 9.40 -1.39
CA VAL A 69 0.74 10.12 -0.11
C VAL A 69 -0.57 10.89 0.07
N ALA A 70 -1.19 10.76 1.24
CA ALA A 70 -2.39 11.53 1.58
C ALA A 70 -1.99 13.00 1.74
N GLY A 71 -2.79 13.91 1.17
CA GLY A 71 -2.58 15.35 1.22
C GLY A 71 -3.13 15.99 2.49
#